data_AF-A0A3M7CVV3-F1
#
_entry.id   AF-A0A3M7CVV3-F1
#
_cell.length_a   1.000
_cell.length_b   1.000
_cell.length_c   1.000
_cell.angle_alpha   90.00
_cell.angle_beta   90.00
_cell.angle_gamma   90.00
#
_symmetry.space_group_name_H-M   'P 1'
#
loop_
_entity.id
_entity.type
_entity.pdbx_description
1 polymer ?
#
loop_
_entity_poly.entity_id
_entity_poly.type
_entity_poly.pdbx_seq_one_letter_code
_entity_poly.pdbx_strand_id
1 'polypeptide(L)'
;MNSDTFIYCEDRNVVNITRRWLQDCDENHTDCNKAQVGTLPGRLLYVGEDQMRLVSTAGWASGRHYTTLSHRWNADDFTMLWNENADPLSIAVPEQALPGTFSDAIGITRKLSIDYIWIDSLCIIQDDEDDWRRETAIMEHIYGGSYLNLAASSATSVHGGCWVSNNRVCNAFRIKVKVGDDELVREIRDDAFYDRAVWDSHLATRAWALQEKLLSPRTLHLGDRGAIWECRSTIANDDLPDGFTQNLGSGLLRRTRNLQHLQQWWAEAVRLFTKADLTCARDKLPALSGIARHVHSQKGGQYLAGLWRDERIEAQLCWRVEEPRLRPTMWRAPSWSWASVDGPVSYAPTQPGMCEDEYAHVVAARVTPLIDDVFSELTGRVLRISCTGVLLGRMVDRDNVIILGEDDPFHCPVHLDTINESSLSPNVTLYLLPLIGGKQGTVIRRDGDRFEPKLILGLVLRATGGNTREFRRIGAFKCEQCQVPETALNNDLYHGFIQRLERQLFNCIITGVSGYQGAPPTVLMFVDKGDANLSALP
;
A
#
# COMPACT_ATOMS: atom_id res chain seq x y z
N MET A 1 47.71 -20.89 24.00
CA MET A 1 47.33 -20.39 22.67
C MET A 1 45.85 -20.69 22.54
N ASN A 2 45.05 -19.63 22.55
CA ASN A 2 43.66 -19.65 22.98
C ASN A 2 42.76 -20.44 22.04
N SER A 3 42.10 -21.44 22.62
CA SER A 3 40.87 -22.03 22.15
C SER A 3 39.72 -21.06 22.43
N ASP A 4 39.39 -20.20 21.48
CA ASP A 4 38.13 -19.48 21.52
C ASP A 4 37.01 -20.44 21.10
N THR A 5 36.56 -21.20 22.09
CA THR A 5 35.29 -21.90 22.11
C THR A 5 34.20 -20.85 21.89
N PHE A 6 33.54 -20.87 20.73
CA PHE A 6 32.34 -20.07 20.49
C PHE A 6 31.27 -20.52 21.48
N ILE A 7 31.14 -19.77 22.57
CA ILE A 7 30.07 -19.91 23.55
C ILE A 7 28.75 -19.66 22.81
N TYR A 8 27.93 -20.70 22.68
CA TYR A 8 26.50 -20.53 22.41
C TYR A 8 25.93 -19.74 23.58
N CYS A 9 25.63 -18.46 23.37
CA CYS A 9 24.99 -17.62 24.37
C CYS A 9 23.49 -17.96 24.36
N GLU A 10 23.01 -18.56 25.45
CA GLU A 10 21.60 -18.87 25.71
C GLU A 10 20.70 -17.62 25.90
N ASP A 11 21.24 -16.43 25.67
CA ASP A 11 20.47 -15.21 25.43
C ASP A 11 21.17 -14.45 24.30
N ARG A 12 20.74 -14.64 23.05
CA ARG A 12 21.10 -13.72 21.96
C ARG A 12 20.58 -12.35 22.40
N ASN A 13 21.47 -11.47 22.85
CA ASN A 13 21.05 -10.19 23.41
C ASN A 13 20.64 -9.26 22.26
N VAL A 14 19.45 -9.48 21.71
CA VAL A 14 18.80 -8.68 20.66
C VAL A 14 18.79 -7.20 21.05
N VAL A 15 18.66 -6.89 22.33
CA VAL A 15 18.76 -5.51 22.84
C VAL A 15 20.15 -4.92 22.56
N ASN A 16 21.23 -5.64 22.81
CA ASN A 16 22.59 -5.17 22.52
C ASN A 16 22.83 -4.97 21.02
N ILE A 17 22.33 -5.89 20.18
CA ILE A 17 22.42 -5.74 18.73
C ILE A 17 21.59 -4.52 18.27
N THR A 18 20.39 -4.36 18.82
CA THR A 18 19.53 -3.20 18.55
C THR A 18 20.19 -1.89 18.94
N ARG A 19 20.90 -1.84 20.08
CA ARG A 19 21.68 -0.66 20.49
C ARG A 19 22.77 -0.32 19.48
N ARG A 20 23.44 -1.32 18.90
CA ARG A 20 24.43 -1.11 17.84
C ARG A 20 23.79 -0.55 16.57
N TRP A 21 22.66 -1.10 16.13
CA TRP A 21 21.94 -0.57 14.96
C TRP A 21 21.42 0.85 15.16
N LEU A 22 20.94 1.16 16.36
CA LEU A 22 20.53 2.52 16.73
C LEU A 22 21.72 3.48 16.68
N GLN A 23 22.84 3.11 17.29
CA GLN A 23 24.07 3.91 17.29
C GLN A 23 24.57 4.16 15.85
N ASP A 24 24.64 3.12 15.03
CA ASP A 24 25.04 3.25 13.62
C ASP A 24 24.08 4.15 12.84
N CYS A 25 22.78 4.05 13.09
CA CYS A 25 21.81 4.97 12.49
C CYS A 25 22.05 6.42 12.91
N ASP A 26 22.30 6.68 14.18
CA ASP A 26 22.49 8.02 14.72
C ASP A 26 23.79 8.66 14.19
N GLU A 27 24.84 7.87 14.05
CA GLU A 27 26.16 8.34 13.60
C GLU A 27 26.26 8.43 12.07
N ASN A 28 25.71 7.45 11.34
CA ASN A 28 26.03 7.24 9.92
C ASN A 28 24.82 7.40 8.97
N HIS A 29 23.58 7.28 9.44
CA HIS A 29 22.40 7.28 8.56
C HIS A 29 21.65 8.62 8.54
N THR A 30 22.11 9.54 7.68
CA THR A 30 21.49 10.86 7.50
C THR A 30 19.98 10.81 7.21
N ASP A 31 19.50 9.83 6.44
CA ASP A 31 18.07 9.68 6.14
C ASP A 31 17.23 9.23 7.33
N CYS A 32 17.82 8.46 8.27
CA CYS A 32 17.19 8.07 9.52
C CYS A 32 17.08 9.24 10.50
N ASN A 33 18.06 10.14 10.50
CA ASN A 33 18.17 11.28 11.44
C ASN A 33 17.53 12.57 10.93
N LYS A 34 17.02 12.60 9.70
CA LYS A 34 16.18 13.70 9.24
C LYS A 34 14.95 13.76 10.12
N ALA A 35 14.98 14.65 11.10
CA ALA A 35 13.87 14.93 11.97
C ALA A 35 12.63 15.20 11.10
N GLN A 36 11.60 14.38 11.26
CA GLN A 36 10.28 14.91 10.96
C GLN A 36 10.00 15.91 12.07
N VAL A 37 10.10 17.19 11.72
CA VAL A 37 9.61 18.28 12.57
C VAL A 37 8.12 18.04 12.71
N GLY A 38 7.73 17.39 13.79
CA GLY A 38 6.39 16.86 13.98
C GLY A 38 5.91 17.09 15.40
N THR A 39 4.61 17.27 15.52
CA THR A 39 3.91 17.31 16.81
C THR A 39 4.10 15.97 17.51
N LEU A 40 4.43 16.00 18.80
CA LEU A 40 4.40 14.79 19.63
C LEU A 40 2.97 14.25 19.71
N PRO A 41 2.78 12.92 19.91
CA PRO A 41 1.45 12.38 20.26
C PRO A 41 0.90 13.10 21.49
N GLY A 42 -0.41 13.27 21.63
CA GLY A 42 -0.98 14.03 22.75
C GLY A 42 -0.62 13.44 24.13
N ARG A 43 -0.30 12.13 24.15
CA ARG A 43 0.08 11.38 25.35
C ARG A 43 1.19 10.38 25.06
N LEU A 44 1.99 10.09 26.08
CA LEU A 44 2.98 9.01 26.09
C LEU A 44 2.87 8.23 27.40
N LEU A 45 3.22 6.95 27.38
CA LEU A 45 3.42 6.17 28.60
C LEU A 45 4.86 6.36 29.07
N TYR A 46 5.05 6.96 30.25
CA TYR A 46 6.35 7.02 30.90
C TYR A 46 6.67 5.68 31.53
N VAL A 47 7.85 5.14 31.21
CA VAL A 47 8.34 3.82 31.62
C VAL A 47 9.76 3.86 32.18
N GLY A 48 10.27 5.03 32.54
CA GLY A 48 11.62 5.19 33.11
C GLY A 48 11.75 4.61 34.53
N GLU A 49 12.63 5.19 35.34
CA GLU A 49 12.94 4.70 36.70
C GLU A 49 11.81 4.94 37.72
N ASP A 50 10.99 5.97 37.52
CA ASP A 50 9.87 6.28 38.40
C ASP A 50 8.62 5.42 38.11
N GLN A 51 7.55 5.64 38.88
CA GLN A 51 6.24 4.99 38.68
C GLN A 51 5.74 5.15 37.23
N MET A 52 5.47 4.01 36.58
CA MET A 52 4.91 3.97 35.23
C MET A 52 3.55 4.66 35.21
N ARG A 53 3.35 5.61 34.28
CA ARG A 53 2.14 6.45 34.22
C ARG A 53 1.96 7.11 32.86
N LEU A 54 0.72 7.46 32.53
CA LEU A 54 0.40 8.21 31.32
C LEU A 54 0.76 9.70 31.52
N VAL A 55 1.39 10.32 30.52
CA VAL A 55 1.79 11.72 30.57
C VAL A 55 1.28 12.48 29.36
N SER A 56 0.75 13.69 29.58
CA SER A 56 0.45 14.61 28.48
C SER A 56 1.74 15.25 27.96
N THR A 57 1.87 15.33 26.64
CA THR A 57 3.00 15.98 25.95
C THR A 57 2.73 17.46 25.65
N ALA A 58 1.58 17.99 26.07
CA ALA A 58 1.21 19.38 25.82
C ALA A 58 2.31 20.33 26.34
N GLY A 59 2.78 21.21 25.46
CA GLY A 59 3.84 22.18 25.77
C GLY A 59 5.26 21.62 25.81
N TRP A 60 5.47 20.34 25.48
CA TRP A 60 6.83 19.77 25.39
C TRP A 60 7.55 20.27 24.14
N ALA A 61 8.87 20.44 24.26
CA ALA A 61 9.72 20.67 23.11
C ALA A 61 9.77 19.41 22.22
N SER A 62 9.86 19.61 20.91
CA SER A 62 10.08 18.53 19.93
C SER A 62 11.41 17.82 20.17
N GLY A 63 11.52 16.56 19.72
CA GLY A 63 12.78 15.82 19.69
C GLY A 63 13.06 14.93 20.91
N ARG A 64 12.08 14.75 21.80
CA ARG A 64 12.18 13.70 22.84
C ARG A 64 12.13 12.32 22.20
N HIS A 65 13.03 11.44 22.62
CA HIS A 65 13.02 10.04 22.17
C HIS A 65 11.90 9.27 22.87
N TYR A 66 11.12 8.54 22.06
CA TYR A 66 10.13 7.59 22.51
C TYR A 66 10.08 6.42 21.53
N THR A 67 9.63 5.27 22.01
CA THR A 67 9.31 4.12 21.15
C THR A 67 7.82 4.11 20.80
N THR A 68 7.45 3.44 19.71
CA THR A 68 6.05 3.10 19.40
C THR A 68 5.90 1.59 19.40
N LEU A 69 4.69 1.08 19.66
CA LEU A 69 4.38 -0.34 19.57
C LEU A 69 3.36 -0.64 18.47
N SER A 70 3.83 -1.28 17.40
CA SER A 70 2.98 -1.92 16.40
C SER A 70 2.55 -3.30 16.88
N HIS A 71 1.26 -3.47 17.10
CA HIS A 71 0.69 -4.73 17.56
C HIS A 71 -0.75 -4.90 17.08
N ARG A 72 -1.27 -6.11 17.28
CA ARG A 72 -2.70 -6.39 17.13
C ARG A 72 -3.29 -6.63 18.50
N TRP A 73 -4.47 -6.08 18.70
CA TRP A 73 -5.31 -6.34 19.84
C TRP A 73 -6.71 -6.71 19.33
N ASN A 74 -7.27 -7.75 19.91
CA ASN A 74 -8.70 -8.05 19.76
C ASN A 74 -9.44 -7.37 20.92
N ALA A 75 -10.76 -7.42 20.92
CA ALA A 75 -11.58 -6.99 22.06
C ALA A 75 -11.48 -7.99 23.23
N ASP A 76 -10.26 -8.32 23.64
CA ASP A 76 -9.95 -9.09 24.84
C ASP A 76 -9.99 -8.15 26.05
N ASP A 77 -10.28 -8.68 27.24
CA ASP A 77 -10.25 -7.92 28.50
C ASP A 77 -8.80 -7.55 28.86
N PHE A 78 -8.35 -6.37 28.44
CA PHE A 78 -7.10 -5.77 28.91
C PHE A 78 -7.27 -4.26 29.17
N THR A 79 -6.30 -3.70 29.91
CA THR A 79 -6.33 -2.28 30.26
C THR A 79 -6.17 -1.41 29.02
N MET A 80 -7.19 -0.61 28.73
CA MET A 80 -7.18 0.45 27.71
C MET A 80 -7.49 1.80 28.34
N LEU A 81 -7.13 2.88 27.65
CA LEU A 81 -7.44 4.23 28.08
C LEU A 81 -8.90 4.57 27.75
N TRP A 82 -9.67 4.85 28.78
CA TRP A 82 -11.05 5.30 28.74
C TRP A 82 -11.16 6.63 29.48
N ASN A 83 -12.21 7.42 29.21
CA ASN A 83 -12.44 8.66 29.96
C ASN A 83 -12.48 8.41 31.48
N GLU A 84 -13.11 7.32 31.93
CA GLU A 84 -13.25 7.00 33.35
C GLU A 84 -11.93 6.66 34.07
N ASN A 85 -10.91 6.20 33.34
CA ASN A 85 -9.65 5.76 33.92
C ASN A 85 -8.45 6.65 33.53
N ALA A 86 -8.67 7.71 32.76
CA ALA A 86 -7.62 8.64 32.33
C ALA A 86 -6.87 9.28 33.51
N ASP A 87 -7.59 9.77 34.52
CA ASP A 87 -7.01 10.35 35.73
C ASP A 87 -6.21 9.30 36.54
N PRO A 88 -6.76 8.11 36.88
CA PRO A 88 -6.00 7.03 37.51
C PRO A 88 -4.71 6.64 36.77
N LEU A 89 -4.78 6.44 35.44
CA LEU A 89 -3.63 6.02 34.63
C LEU A 89 -2.56 7.12 34.52
N SER A 90 -2.92 8.40 34.71
CA SER A 90 -1.96 9.51 34.77
C SER A 90 -1.12 9.52 36.06
N ILE A 91 -1.61 8.85 37.11
CA ILE A 91 -0.93 8.69 38.40
C ILE A 91 -0.08 7.42 38.37
N ALA A 92 -0.69 6.28 38.03
CA ALA A 92 0.00 5.01 37.94
C ALA A 92 -0.72 4.05 36.99
N VAL A 93 0.04 3.43 36.09
CA VAL A 93 -0.42 2.28 35.31
C VAL A 93 0.07 1.00 36.01
N PRO A 94 -0.83 0.09 36.40
CA PRO A 94 -0.45 -1.16 37.07
C PRO A 94 0.20 -2.14 36.07
N GLU A 95 1.51 -2.37 36.21
CA GLU A 95 2.27 -3.27 35.33
C GLU A 95 1.68 -4.68 35.25
N GLN A 96 1.12 -5.19 36.35
CA GLN A 96 0.55 -6.54 36.42
C GLN A 96 -0.74 -6.69 35.60
N ALA A 97 -1.39 -5.58 35.24
CA ALA A 97 -2.60 -5.57 34.42
C ALA A 97 -2.29 -5.41 32.91
N LEU A 98 -1.00 -5.30 32.55
CA LEU A 98 -0.59 -5.17 31.16
C LEU A 98 -0.43 -6.54 30.50
N PRO A 99 -0.92 -6.70 29.26
CA PRO A 99 -0.68 -7.91 28.49
C PRO A 99 0.80 -8.21 28.25
N GLY A 100 1.10 -9.47 27.89
CA GLY A 100 2.47 -9.93 27.65
C GLY A 100 3.20 -9.12 26.58
N THR A 101 2.54 -8.77 25.48
CA THR A 101 3.17 -7.96 24.42
C THR A 101 3.53 -6.55 24.90
N PHE A 102 2.75 -5.96 25.80
CA PHE A 102 3.04 -4.63 26.34
C PHE A 102 4.20 -4.70 27.33
N SER A 103 4.16 -5.68 28.22
CA SER A 103 5.23 -5.96 29.18
C SER A 103 6.58 -6.16 28.47
N ASP A 104 6.62 -6.95 27.39
CA ASP A 104 7.82 -7.16 26.59
C ASP A 104 8.30 -5.87 25.92
N ALA A 105 7.41 -5.12 25.26
CA ALA A 105 7.75 -3.88 24.57
C ALA A 105 8.29 -2.81 25.54
N ILE A 106 7.67 -2.69 26.72
CA ILE A 106 8.12 -1.81 27.81
C ILE A 106 9.49 -2.27 28.32
N GLY A 107 9.67 -3.57 28.54
CA GLY A 107 10.96 -4.15 28.95
C GLY A 107 12.08 -3.88 27.94
N ILE A 108 11.81 -3.99 26.64
CA ILE A 108 12.77 -3.65 25.58
C ILE A 108 13.09 -2.17 25.60
N THR A 109 12.07 -1.32 25.69
CA THR A 109 12.20 0.15 25.74
C THR A 109 13.09 0.60 26.90
N ARG A 110 12.84 0.07 28.11
CA ARG A 110 13.67 0.29 29.31
C ARG A 110 15.11 -0.17 29.10
N LYS A 111 15.32 -1.38 28.58
CA LYS A 111 16.66 -1.93 28.34
C LYS A 111 17.45 -1.13 27.27
N LEU A 112 16.77 -0.40 26.40
CA LEU A 112 17.36 0.53 25.43
C LEU A 112 17.58 1.94 26.01
N SER A 113 17.27 2.17 27.28
CA SER A 113 17.39 3.47 27.96
C SER A 113 16.54 4.56 27.31
N ILE A 114 15.30 4.20 26.94
CA ILE A 114 14.29 5.13 26.44
C ILE A 114 13.15 5.16 27.46
N ASP A 115 12.73 6.35 27.88
CA ASP A 115 11.80 6.51 29.01
C ASP A 115 10.33 6.57 28.61
N TYR A 116 10.03 6.60 27.31
CA TYR A 116 8.67 6.80 26.80
C TYR A 116 8.34 5.80 25.73
N ILE A 117 7.13 5.25 25.79
CA ILE A 117 6.54 4.43 24.74
C ILE A 117 5.13 4.92 24.42
N TRP A 118 4.77 4.87 23.15
CA TRP A 118 3.42 5.11 22.67
C TRP A 118 2.77 3.78 22.28
N ILE A 119 1.57 3.53 22.82
CA ILE A 119 0.75 2.35 22.56
C ILE A 119 -0.68 2.85 22.31
N ASP A 120 -1.24 2.58 21.14
CA ASP A 120 -2.52 3.15 20.67
C ASP A 120 -3.65 3.01 21.71
N SER A 121 -3.84 1.81 22.24
CA SER A 121 -4.86 1.45 23.22
C SER A 121 -4.68 2.10 24.60
N LEU A 122 -3.49 2.60 24.94
CA LEU A 122 -3.19 3.29 26.20
C LEU A 122 -2.98 4.80 26.03
N CYS A 123 -2.74 5.27 24.81
CA CYS A 123 -2.43 6.67 24.52
C CYS A 123 -3.55 7.39 23.79
N ILE A 124 -4.59 6.69 23.31
CA ILE A 124 -5.81 7.24 22.71
C ILE A 124 -6.99 6.89 23.60
N ILE A 125 -7.90 7.84 23.85
CA ILE A 125 -9.13 7.58 24.61
C ILE A 125 -10.10 6.80 23.73
N GLN A 126 -10.37 5.53 24.06
CA GLN A 126 -11.07 4.59 23.18
C GLN A 126 -12.58 4.87 23.04
N ASP A 127 -13.18 5.57 24.00
CA ASP A 127 -14.60 5.99 24.00
C ASP A 127 -14.81 7.45 23.56
N ASP A 128 -13.78 8.12 23.02
CA ASP A 128 -13.86 9.50 22.52
C ASP A 128 -13.52 9.57 21.02
N GLU A 129 -14.56 9.73 20.18
CA GLU A 129 -14.38 9.86 18.73
C GLU A 129 -13.53 11.07 18.32
N ASP A 130 -13.64 12.20 19.04
CA ASP A 130 -12.87 13.40 18.70
C ASP A 130 -11.40 13.22 19.08
N ASP A 131 -11.11 12.50 20.17
CA ASP A 131 -9.74 12.13 20.53
C ASP A 131 -9.13 11.17 19.52
N TRP A 132 -9.88 10.12 19.16
CA TRP A 132 -9.46 9.19 18.13
C TRP A 132 -9.17 9.90 16.80
N ARG A 133 -10.03 10.84 16.37
CA ARG A 133 -9.82 11.63 15.15
C ARG A 133 -8.56 12.49 15.24
N ARG A 134 -8.30 13.15 16.37
CA ARG A 134 -7.10 13.97 16.56
C ARG A 134 -5.82 13.14 16.48
N GLU A 135 -5.75 12.02 17.19
CA GLU A 135 -4.57 11.16 17.25
C GLU A 135 -4.34 10.42 15.92
N THR A 136 -5.40 9.89 15.30
CA THR A 136 -5.28 9.22 13.99
C THR A 136 -4.87 10.16 12.86
N ALA A 137 -5.31 11.42 12.90
CA ALA A 137 -4.90 12.43 11.93
C ALA A 137 -3.39 12.72 11.96
N ILE A 138 -2.74 12.53 13.11
CA ILE A 138 -1.31 12.77 13.29
C ILE A 138 -0.46 11.49 13.33
N MET A 139 -0.99 10.32 12.95
CA MET A 139 -0.24 9.04 12.93
C MET A 139 1.09 9.11 12.18
N GLU A 140 1.16 9.94 11.13
CA GLU A 140 2.42 10.22 10.43
C GLU A 140 3.49 10.80 11.36
N HIS A 141 3.11 11.74 12.23
CA HIS A 141 4.02 12.39 13.16
C HIS A 141 4.33 11.49 14.37
N ILE A 142 3.38 10.65 14.81
CA ILE A 142 3.59 9.70 15.90
C ILE A 142 4.62 8.64 15.48
N TYR A 143 4.36 7.88 14.42
CA TYR A 143 5.28 6.84 14.01
C TYR A 143 6.56 7.43 13.40
N GLY A 144 6.42 8.44 12.56
CA GLY A 144 7.55 9.03 11.87
C GLY A 144 8.43 9.95 12.72
N GLY A 145 7.92 10.43 13.86
CA GLY A 145 8.67 11.12 14.91
C GLY A 145 9.19 10.20 16.01
N SER A 146 8.83 8.91 16.01
CA SER A 146 9.37 7.93 16.97
C SER A 146 10.87 7.71 16.76
N TYR A 147 11.57 7.40 17.85
CA TYR A 147 12.98 7.02 17.78
C TYR A 147 13.13 5.58 17.26
N LEU A 148 12.25 4.67 17.71
CA LEU A 148 12.19 3.28 17.28
C LEU A 148 10.75 2.75 17.37
N ASN A 149 10.28 2.11 16.30
CA ASN A 149 9.06 1.31 16.34
C ASN A 149 9.37 -0.15 16.70
N LEU A 150 8.67 -0.70 17.69
CA LEU A 150 8.71 -2.11 18.04
C LEU A 150 7.52 -2.80 17.38
N ALA A 151 7.77 -3.78 16.53
CA ALA A 151 6.72 -4.49 15.80
C ALA A 151 6.59 -5.93 16.29
N ALA A 152 5.54 -6.23 17.05
CA ALA A 152 5.18 -7.57 17.52
C ALA A 152 4.62 -8.40 16.34
N SER A 153 5.52 -8.82 15.45
CA SER A 153 5.20 -9.26 14.09
C SER A 153 4.48 -10.61 14.05
N SER A 154 4.85 -11.53 14.95
CA SER A 154 4.25 -12.88 15.02
C SER A 154 3.24 -13.06 16.15
N ALA A 155 2.99 -12.04 16.97
CA ALA A 155 2.01 -12.12 18.06
C ALA A 155 0.59 -12.20 17.49
N THR A 156 -0.15 -13.26 17.81
CA THR A 156 -1.54 -13.47 17.35
C THR A 156 -2.59 -12.95 18.33
N SER A 157 -2.16 -12.54 19.53
CA SER A 157 -2.97 -11.81 20.52
C SER A 157 -2.08 -10.87 21.32
N VAL A 158 -2.70 -9.93 22.04
CA VAL A 158 -2.01 -8.97 22.91
C VAL A 158 -1.27 -9.65 24.08
N HIS A 159 -1.61 -10.91 24.38
CA HIS A 159 -0.96 -11.73 25.41
C HIS A 159 0.19 -12.59 24.89
N GLY A 160 0.41 -12.66 23.57
CA GLY A 160 1.40 -13.55 22.96
C GLY A 160 2.86 -13.18 23.20
N GLY A 161 3.13 -11.94 23.63
CA GLY A 161 4.49 -11.42 23.81
C GLY A 161 5.15 -10.96 22.51
N CYS A 162 6.28 -10.26 22.62
CA CYS A 162 7.14 -9.92 21.49
C CYS A 162 8.12 -11.05 21.16
N TRP A 163 8.45 -11.88 22.15
CA TRP A 163 9.40 -12.99 22.02
C TRP A 163 8.68 -14.30 21.69
N VAL A 164 8.17 -14.42 20.46
CA VAL A 164 7.60 -15.69 20.00
C VAL A 164 8.77 -16.64 19.69
N SER A 165 9.18 -17.45 20.66
CA SER A 165 10.25 -18.43 20.45
C SER A 165 9.78 -19.52 19.50
N ASN A 166 10.36 -19.61 18.30
CA ASN A 166 10.20 -20.79 17.47
C ASN A 166 11.46 -21.66 17.64
N ASN A 167 11.32 -22.78 18.36
CA ASN A 167 12.33 -23.84 18.46
C ASN A 167 12.62 -24.53 17.11
N ARG A 168 12.02 -24.05 16.02
CA ARG A 168 12.24 -24.54 14.67
C ARG A 168 13.45 -23.84 14.09
N VAL A 169 14.51 -24.63 13.90
CA VAL A 169 15.70 -24.31 13.11
C VAL A 169 15.33 -23.32 12.00
N CYS A 170 15.76 -22.07 12.15
CA CYS A 170 15.64 -21.09 11.08
C CYS A 170 16.28 -21.73 9.83
N ASN A 171 15.63 -21.64 8.67
CA ASN A 171 16.04 -22.23 7.38
C ASN A 171 17.33 -21.59 6.81
N ALA A 172 18.32 -21.36 7.68
CA ALA A 172 19.59 -20.74 7.43
C ALA A 172 20.67 -21.78 7.69
N PHE A 173 21.47 -22.10 6.69
CA PHE A 173 22.67 -22.91 6.88
C PHE A 173 23.90 -22.06 6.61
N ARG A 174 24.86 -22.13 7.54
CA ARG A 174 26.17 -21.49 7.38
C ARG A 174 27.10 -22.45 6.69
N ILE A 175 27.67 -22.01 5.57
CA ILE A 175 28.69 -22.74 4.83
C ILE A 175 29.98 -21.93 4.83
N LYS A 176 31.11 -22.62 5.04
CA LYS A 176 32.43 -22.07 4.75
C LYS A 176 32.71 -22.26 3.27
N VAL A 177 32.93 -21.16 2.55
CA VAL A 177 33.26 -21.13 1.13
C VAL A 177 34.70 -20.66 1.00
N LYS A 178 35.49 -21.34 0.17
CA LYS A 178 36.84 -20.90 -0.18
C LYS A 178 36.81 -20.25 -1.56
N VAL A 179 37.26 -19.00 -1.66
CA VAL A 179 37.32 -18.26 -2.93
C VAL A 179 38.76 -17.78 -3.12
N GLY A 180 39.53 -18.49 -3.96
CA GLY A 180 40.97 -18.28 -4.04
C GLY A 180 41.66 -18.68 -2.72
N ASP A 181 42.43 -17.75 -2.15
CA ASP A 181 43.07 -17.92 -0.84
C ASP A 181 42.20 -17.47 0.35
N ASP A 182 41.05 -16.84 0.08
CA ASP A 182 40.15 -16.35 1.12
C ASP A 182 39.18 -17.44 1.62
N GLU A 183 39.04 -17.56 2.94
CA GLU A 183 37.97 -18.33 3.58
C GLU A 183 36.84 -17.41 4.04
N LEU A 184 35.63 -17.70 3.55
CA LEU A 184 34.44 -16.89 3.74
C LEU A 184 33.37 -17.73 4.44
N VAL A 185 32.77 -17.21 5.50
CA VAL A 185 31.51 -17.78 6.02
C VAL A 185 30.35 -17.12 5.26
N ARG A 186 29.45 -17.95 4.72
CA ARG A 186 28.23 -17.51 4.05
C ARG A 186 27.04 -18.13 4.75
N GLU A 187 26.04 -17.32 5.01
CA GLU A 187 24.76 -17.80 5.48
C GLU A 187 23.81 -17.86 4.28
N ILE A 188 23.27 -19.04 4.02
CA ILE A 188 22.31 -19.26 2.94
C ILE A 188 20.94 -19.32 3.56
N ARG A 189 20.06 -18.42 3.12
CA ARG A 189 18.65 -18.38 3.50
C ARG A 189 17.78 -18.45 2.26
N ASP A 190 16.57 -18.93 2.48
CA ASP A 190 15.47 -18.78 1.52
C ASP A 190 15.20 -17.30 1.22
N ASP A 191 14.97 -16.97 -0.05
CA ASP A 191 14.78 -15.60 -0.53
C ASP A 191 13.51 -14.94 0.03
N ALA A 192 12.46 -15.73 0.26
CA ALA A 192 11.22 -15.29 0.89
C ALA A 192 11.29 -15.24 2.44
N PHE A 193 12.48 -15.42 3.05
CA PHE A 193 12.64 -15.35 4.51
C PHE A 193 12.17 -14.01 5.09
N TYR A 194 12.63 -12.91 4.50
CA TYR A 194 12.32 -11.57 4.95
C TYR A 194 10.83 -11.27 4.79
N ASP A 195 10.27 -11.56 3.61
CA ASP A 195 8.84 -11.35 3.33
C ASP A 195 7.96 -12.09 4.35
N ARG A 196 8.26 -13.36 4.65
CA ARG A 196 7.49 -14.11 5.65
C ARG A 196 7.60 -13.56 7.07
N ALA A 197 8.76 -13.04 7.44
CA ALA A 197 8.99 -12.51 8.78
C ALA A 197 8.40 -11.12 8.96
N VAL A 198 8.18 -10.39 7.86
CA VAL A 198 7.82 -8.97 7.88
C VAL A 198 6.51 -8.71 7.14
N TRP A 199 6.45 -8.95 5.84
CA TRP A 199 5.31 -8.61 4.97
C TRP A 199 4.14 -9.60 5.02
N ASP A 200 4.41 -10.89 5.26
CA ASP A 200 3.39 -11.92 5.49
C ASP A 200 3.29 -12.31 6.98
N SER A 201 3.84 -11.46 7.86
CA SER A 201 3.70 -11.61 9.31
C SER A 201 2.25 -11.41 9.74
N HIS A 202 1.89 -11.93 10.92
CA HIS A 202 0.53 -11.76 11.43
C HIS A 202 0.16 -10.28 11.58
N LEU A 203 1.08 -9.45 12.07
CA LEU A 203 0.92 -8.00 12.16
C LEU A 203 0.65 -7.36 10.79
N ALA A 204 1.42 -7.73 9.76
CA ALA A 204 1.31 -7.14 8.43
C ALA A 204 0.00 -7.44 7.70
N THR A 205 -0.78 -8.41 8.18
CA THR A 205 -2.16 -8.57 7.70
C THR A 205 -3.10 -7.45 8.15
N ARG A 206 -2.68 -6.48 8.99
CA ARG A 206 -3.51 -5.31 9.41
C ARG A 206 -3.17 -4.12 8.53
N ALA A 207 -4.17 -3.51 7.88
CA ALA A 207 -3.95 -2.38 6.99
C ALA A 207 -3.24 -1.19 7.66
N TRP A 208 -3.60 -0.88 8.92
CA TRP A 208 -2.95 0.16 9.72
C TRP A 208 -1.45 -0.09 9.95
N ALA A 209 -1.04 -1.35 10.14
CA ALA A 209 0.36 -1.70 10.43
C ALA A 209 1.33 -1.30 9.30
N LEU A 210 0.83 -1.15 8.06
CA LEU A 210 1.65 -0.65 6.97
C LEU A 210 2.10 0.80 7.19
N GLN A 211 1.23 1.69 7.68
CA GLN A 211 1.61 3.07 8.01
C GLN A 211 2.64 3.09 9.13
N GLU A 212 2.36 2.32 10.18
CA GLU A 212 3.21 2.24 11.37
C GLU A 212 4.63 1.87 10.98
N LYS A 213 4.78 0.90 10.07
CA LYS A 213 6.06 0.54 9.49
C LYS A 213 6.63 1.62 8.56
N LEU A 214 5.88 2.05 7.55
CA LEU A 214 6.41 2.89 6.45
C LEU A 214 6.75 4.33 6.88
N LEU A 215 6.19 4.80 7.99
CA LEU A 215 6.45 6.15 8.49
C LEU A 215 7.62 6.16 9.47
N SER A 216 7.76 5.10 10.27
CA SER A 216 8.84 4.96 11.26
C SER A 216 10.24 5.03 10.63
N PRO A 217 11.17 5.84 11.19
CA PRO A 217 12.54 5.90 10.68
C PRO A 217 13.31 4.58 10.87
N ARG A 218 12.93 3.83 11.92
CA ARG A 218 13.55 2.59 12.37
C ARG A 218 12.46 1.67 12.92
N THR A 219 12.46 0.41 12.52
CA THR A 219 11.54 -0.62 13.03
C THR A 219 12.33 -1.86 13.42
N LEU A 220 12.06 -2.38 14.62
CA LEU A 220 12.52 -3.68 15.08
C LEU A 220 11.34 -4.66 15.04
N HIS A 221 11.35 -5.55 14.06
CA HIS A 221 10.41 -6.65 13.94
C HIS A 221 10.80 -7.79 14.88
N LEU A 222 9.91 -8.14 15.79
CA LEU A 222 10.07 -9.19 16.78
C LEU A 222 9.06 -10.29 16.49
N GLY A 223 9.53 -11.52 16.30
CA GLY A 223 8.64 -12.62 15.98
C GLY A 223 9.32 -13.98 15.96
N ASP A 224 8.59 -14.95 15.41
CA ASP A 224 8.92 -16.38 15.35
C ASP A 224 10.10 -16.73 14.41
N ARG A 225 10.73 -15.71 13.82
CA ARG A 225 11.87 -15.84 12.89
C ARG A 225 13.08 -15.01 13.32
N GLY A 226 13.14 -14.65 14.60
CA GLY A 226 14.20 -13.81 15.16
C GLY A 226 13.84 -12.33 15.11
N ALA A 227 14.86 -11.48 15.32
CA ALA A 227 14.70 -10.04 15.33
C ALA A 227 15.20 -9.46 14.00
N ILE A 228 14.35 -8.75 13.29
CA ILE A 228 14.70 -8.09 12.02
C ILE A 228 14.71 -6.59 12.22
N TRP A 229 15.83 -5.98 11.85
CA TRP A 229 16.01 -4.55 11.82
C TRP A 229 15.69 -4.01 10.43
N GLU A 230 14.88 -2.95 10.40
CA GLU A 230 14.69 -2.17 9.19
C GLU A 230 14.83 -0.69 9.52
N CYS A 231 15.68 0.00 8.77
CA CYS A 231 15.75 1.46 8.77
C CYS A 231 15.78 1.97 7.32
N ARG A 232 15.87 3.29 7.14
CA ARG A 232 15.86 3.90 5.80
C ARG A 232 17.10 3.57 4.94
N SER A 233 18.15 3.00 5.54
CA SER A 233 19.42 2.67 4.86
C SER A 233 19.65 1.16 4.75
N THR A 234 19.39 0.44 5.83
CA THR A 234 19.84 -0.95 6.03
C THR A 234 18.73 -1.83 6.55
N ILE A 235 18.73 -3.08 6.09
CA ILE A 235 17.91 -4.18 6.62
C ILE A 235 18.89 -5.23 7.15
N ALA A 236 18.69 -5.67 8.38
CA ALA A 236 19.56 -6.64 9.06
C ALA A 236 18.72 -7.58 9.94
N ASN A 237 19.33 -8.61 10.51
CA ASN A 237 18.71 -9.42 11.56
C ASN A 237 19.73 -9.83 12.62
N ASP A 238 19.26 -10.46 13.69
CA ASP A 238 20.11 -10.90 14.81
C ASP A 238 21.20 -11.92 14.41
N ASP A 239 21.02 -12.63 13.30
CA ASP A 239 22.03 -13.56 12.74
C ASP A 239 23.05 -12.89 11.81
N LEU A 240 22.64 -11.82 11.10
CA LEU A 240 23.39 -11.03 10.13
C LEU A 240 23.31 -9.54 10.50
N PRO A 241 23.96 -9.14 11.61
CA PRO A 241 23.84 -7.78 12.13
C PRO A 241 24.40 -6.71 11.18
N ASP A 242 25.30 -7.08 10.27
CA ASP A 242 25.90 -6.17 9.28
C ASP A 242 25.00 -5.96 8.04
N GLY A 243 23.84 -6.61 7.99
CA GLY A 243 22.82 -6.42 6.96
C GLY A 243 22.72 -7.53 5.91
N PHE A 244 21.59 -7.54 5.20
CA PHE A 244 21.36 -8.42 4.06
C PHE A 244 22.06 -7.91 2.79
N THR A 245 22.52 -8.83 1.94
CA THR A 245 22.86 -8.49 0.56
C THR A 245 21.57 -8.13 -0.19
N GLN A 246 21.67 -7.26 -1.21
CA GLN A 246 20.52 -6.59 -1.86
C GLN A 246 19.44 -7.53 -2.45
N ASN A 247 19.67 -8.84 -2.49
CA ASN A 247 18.72 -9.84 -3.01
C ASN A 247 17.79 -10.45 -1.96
N LEU A 248 18.02 -10.26 -0.65
CA LEU A 248 17.26 -10.93 0.42
C LEU A 248 16.21 -10.05 1.10
N GLY A 249 15.87 -8.90 0.51
CA GLY A 249 14.77 -8.06 1.03
C GLY A 249 14.53 -6.79 0.20
N SER A 250 13.25 -6.52 -0.10
CA SER A 250 12.79 -5.25 -0.69
C SER A 250 12.29 -4.33 0.43
N GLY A 251 13.20 -3.62 1.09
CA GLY A 251 12.85 -2.60 2.07
C GLY A 251 12.18 -1.43 1.37
N LEU A 252 10.86 -1.29 1.51
CA LEU A 252 10.12 -0.16 0.96
C LEU A 252 10.61 1.17 1.55
N LEU A 253 11.20 1.17 2.73
CA LEU A 253 11.61 2.39 3.43
C LEU A 253 12.83 3.12 2.85
N ARG A 254 13.46 2.62 1.79
CA ARG A 254 14.55 3.35 1.11
C ARG A 254 13.98 4.58 0.42
N ARG A 255 13.99 5.71 1.13
CA ARG A 255 13.58 7.02 0.61
C ARG A 255 14.27 7.26 -0.72
N THR A 256 13.49 7.20 -1.79
CA THR A 256 13.97 7.52 -3.11
C THR A 256 13.52 8.91 -3.48
N ARG A 257 14.45 9.78 -3.90
CA ARG A 257 14.11 11.08 -4.49
C ARG A 257 13.77 10.97 -5.98
N ASN A 258 13.76 9.76 -6.54
CA ASN A 258 13.43 9.53 -7.94
C ASN A 258 11.91 9.36 -8.06
N LEU A 259 11.25 10.26 -8.80
CA LEU A 259 9.79 10.24 -9.02
C LEU A 259 9.30 8.93 -9.67
N GLN A 260 10.09 8.32 -10.53
CA GLN A 260 9.75 7.03 -11.15
C GLN A 260 9.77 5.90 -10.12
N HIS A 261 10.78 5.90 -9.25
CA HIS A 261 10.82 4.96 -8.13
C HIS A 261 9.69 5.24 -7.14
N LEU A 262 9.28 6.49 -6.95
CA LEU A 262 8.15 6.86 -6.09
C LEU A 262 6.81 6.34 -6.62
N GLN A 263 6.61 6.31 -7.94
CA GLN A 263 5.39 5.72 -8.54
C GLN A 263 5.36 4.20 -8.34
N GLN A 264 6.47 3.51 -8.61
CA GLN A 264 6.59 2.06 -8.36
C GLN A 264 6.41 1.74 -6.88
N TRP A 265 7.00 2.57 -6.02
CA TRP A 265 6.84 2.48 -4.58
C TRP A 265 5.39 2.67 -4.13
N TRP A 266 4.69 3.69 -4.65
CA TRP A 266 3.28 3.91 -4.33
C TRP A 266 2.41 2.74 -4.78
N ALA A 267 2.66 2.20 -5.98
CA ALA A 267 1.97 1.02 -6.48
C ALA A 267 2.16 -0.18 -5.54
N GLU A 268 3.38 -0.40 -5.05
CA GLU A 268 3.68 -1.48 -4.11
C GLU A 268 3.08 -1.25 -2.72
N ALA A 269 3.13 -0.02 -2.21
CA ALA A 269 2.47 0.35 -0.96
C ALA A 269 0.95 0.12 -1.03
N VAL A 270 0.30 0.51 -2.13
CA VAL A 270 -1.12 0.25 -2.37
C VAL A 270 -1.41 -1.25 -2.47
N ARG A 271 -0.55 -2.04 -3.16
CA ARG A 271 -0.70 -3.49 -3.26
C ARG A 271 -0.66 -4.16 -1.89
N LEU A 272 0.35 -3.84 -1.06
CA LEU A 272 0.46 -4.37 0.30
C LEU A 272 -0.71 -3.91 1.19
N PHE A 273 -1.10 -2.65 1.11
CA PHE A 273 -2.22 -2.09 1.88
C PHE A 273 -3.55 -2.79 1.55
N THR A 274 -3.81 -3.01 0.26
CA THR A 274 -5.07 -3.63 -0.19
C THR A 274 -5.13 -5.14 0.01
N LYS A 275 -3.95 -5.79 0.14
CA LYS A 275 -3.84 -7.20 0.59
C LYS A 275 -4.17 -7.36 2.08
N ALA A 276 -3.93 -6.33 2.89
CA ALA A 276 -4.18 -6.37 4.33
C ALA A 276 -5.67 -6.22 4.69
N ASP A 277 -6.04 -6.75 5.85
CA ASP A 277 -7.37 -6.69 6.43
C ASP A 277 -7.64 -5.33 7.08
N LEU A 278 -8.85 -4.84 6.88
CA LEU A 278 -9.38 -3.62 7.48
C LEU A 278 -10.77 -3.92 8.07
N THR A 279 -10.90 -3.80 9.39
CA THR A 279 -12.15 -4.12 10.10
C THR A 279 -13.26 -3.12 9.79
N CYS A 280 -12.94 -1.83 9.72
CA CYS A 280 -13.89 -0.76 9.40
C CYS A 280 -13.75 -0.36 7.92
N ALA A 281 -14.79 -0.60 7.12
CA ALA A 281 -14.77 -0.29 5.70
C ALA A 281 -14.55 1.22 5.40
N ARG A 282 -15.00 2.13 6.27
CA ARG A 282 -14.84 3.59 6.11
C ARG A 282 -13.39 4.05 6.23
N ASP A 283 -12.58 3.30 6.95
CA ASP A 283 -11.20 3.67 7.26
C ASP A 283 -10.26 3.49 6.07
N LYS A 284 -10.73 3.04 4.89
CA LYS A 284 -9.82 2.62 3.82
C LYS A 284 -8.89 3.72 3.31
N LEU A 285 -9.37 4.95 3.18
CA LEU A 285 -8.51 6.10 2.84
C LEU A 285 -7.82 6.69 4.09
N PRO A 286 -8.52 6.91 5.22
CA PRO A 286 -7.87 7.34 6.47
C PRO A 286 -6.67 6.46 6.89
N ALA A 287 -6.79 5.14 6.79
CA ALA A 287 -5.76 4.16 7.11
C ALA A 287 -4.59 4.13 6.11
N LEU A 288 -4.64 4.89 5.01
CA LEU A 288 -3.50 5.16 4.12
C LEU A 288 -3.04 6.64 4.14
N SER A 289 -3.79 7.52 4.81
CA SER A 289 -3.58 8.97 4.82
C SER A 289 -2.17 9.41 5.22
N GLY A 290 -1.55 8.79 6.22
CA GLY A 290 -0.19 9.15 6.65
C GLY A 290 0.86 8.89 5.57
N ILE A 291 0.76 7.73 4.89
CA ILE A 291 1.62 7.42 3.74
C ILE A 291 1.32 8.35 2.57
N ALA A 292 0.04 8.66 2.31
CA ALA A 292 -0.34 9.59 1.26
C ALA A 292 0.20 11.01 1.50
N ARG A 293 0.08 11.55 2.72
CA ARG A 293 0.67 12.85 3.11
C ARG A 293 2.18 12.84 2.95
N HIS A 294 2.85 11.75 3.33
CA HIS A 294 4.29 11.60 3.13
C HIS A 294 4.67 11.72 1.64
N VAL A 295 3.97 10.99 0.75
CA VAL A 295 4.20 11.08 -0.70
C VAL A 295 3.88 12.46 -1.25
N HIS A 296 2.77 13.07 -0.81
CA HIS A 296 2.39 14.42 -1.19
C HIS A 296 3.46 15.46 -0.79
N SER A 297 4.06 15.33 0.39
CA SER A 297 5.13 16.24 0.85
C SER A 297 6.37 16.21 -0.05
N GLN A 298 6.61 15.09 -0.74
CA GLN A 298 7.78 14.90 -1.62
C GLN A 298 7.46 15.22 -3.08
N LYS A 299 6.30 14.78 -3.56
CA LYS A 299 5.88 14.88 -4.97
C LYS A 299 5.07 16.14 -5.27
N GLY A 300 4.33 16.64 -4.28
CA GLY A 300 3.23 17.58 -4.48
C GLY A 300 2.08 16.92 -5.27
N GLY A 301 1.35 17.75 -6.02
CA GLY A 301 0.25 17.32 -6.88
C GLY A 301 -1.08 17.11 -6.15
N GLN A 302 -2.17 17.02 -6.91
CA GLN A 302 -3.50 16.84 -6.33
C GLN A 302 -3.74 15.36 -6.01
N TYR A 303 -4.05 15.04 -4.75
CA TYR A 303 -4.47 13.70 -4.33
C TYR A 303 -5.94 13.46 -4.67
N LEU A 304 -6.24 12.29 -5.24
CA LEU A 304 -7.54 11.91 -5.79
C LEU A 304 -7.92 10.50 -5.35
N ALA A 305 -8.39 10.37 -4.10
CA ALA A 305 -8.91 9.10 -3.56
C ALA A 305 -7.95 7.91 -3.79
N GLY A 306 -6.66 8.05 -3.47
CA GLY A 306 -5.67 6.99 -3.69
C GLY A 306 -4.91 7.06 -5.01
N LEU A 307 -5.22 8.03 -5.87
CA LEU A 307 -4.50 8.35 -7.12
C LEU A 307 -3.86 9.74 -7.03
N TRP A 308 -2.90 10.02 -7.91
CA TRP A 308 -2.24 11.32 -8.03
C TRP A 308 -2.58 11.98 -9.35
N ARG A 309 -2.96 13.26 -9.33
CA ARG A 309 -3.08 14.05 -10.56
C ARG A 309 -1.69 14.47 -11.03
N ASP A 310 -1.11 13.63 -11.87
CA ASP A 310 0.13 13.87 -12.58
C ASP A 310 -0.03 13.54 -14.07
N GLU A 311 1.06 13.62 -14.83
CA GLU A 311 1.13 13.32 -16.26
C GLU A 311 0.80 11.86 -16.61
N ARG A 312 0.63 10.98 -15.62
CA ARG A 312 0.43 9.53 -15.80
C ARG A 312 -0.82 9.03 -15.06
N ILE A 313 -1.81 9.89 -14.80
CA ILE A 313 -3.05 9.50 -14.11
C ILE A 313 -3.81 8.41 -14.88
N GLU A 314 -3.75 8.41 -16.21
CA GLU A 314 -4.33 7.39 -17.09
C GLU A 314 -3.73 6.01 -16.80
N ALA A 315 -2.40 5.94 -16.60
CA ALA A 315 -1.73 4.71 -16.21
C ALA A 315 -2.10 4.27 -14.78
N GLN A 316 -2.28 5.23 -13.87
CA GLN A 316 -2.74 4.94 -12.51
C GLN A 316 -4.19 4.41 -12.50
N LEU A 317 -5.04 4.81 -13.45
CA LEU A 317 -6.39 4.28 -13.60
C LEU A 317 -6.40 2.81 -14.07
N CYS A 318 -5.31 2.29 -14.63
CA CYS A 318 -5.20 0.90 -15.10
C CYS A 318 -4.90 -0.13 -13.98
N TRP A 319 -5.17 0.19 -12.71
CA TRP A 319 -5.13 -0.80 -11.63
C TRP A 319 -6.14 -1.93 -11.90
N ARG A 320 -5.87 -3.15 -11.38
CA ARG A 320 -6.77 -4.31 -11.45
C ARG A 320 -6.81 -5.04 -10.11
N VAL A 321 -7.90 -5.74 -9.83
CA VAL A 321 -8.03 -6.59 -8.65
C VAL A 321 -7.44 -7.97 -8.93
N GLU A 322 -6.58 -8.47 -8.04
CA GLU A 322 -5.96 -9.80 -8.16
C GLU A 322 -6.92 -10.90 -7.71
N GLU A 323 -7.60 -10.66 -6.61
CA GLU A 323 -8.57 -11.58 -6.00
C GLU A 323 -9.88 -10.83 -5.74
N PRO A 324 -10.79 -10.78 -6.73
CA PRO A 324 -12.05 -10.05 -6.61
C PRO A 324 -12.87 -10.51 -5.41
N ARG A 325 -13.38 -9.57 -4.62
CA ARG A 325 -14.33 -9.82 -3.52
C ARG A 325 -15.70 -9.24 -3.84
N LEU A 326 -16.66 -9.41 -2.93
CA LEU A 326 -17.95 -8.71 -3.04
C LEU A 326 -17.73 -7.20 -2.90
N ARG A 327 -18.45 -6.41 -3.71
CA ARG A 327 -18.41 -4.96 -3.55
C ARG A 327 -18.89 -4.56 -2.15
N PRO A 328 -18.19 -3.65 -1.45
CA PRO A 328 -18.67 -3.09 -0.19
C PRO A 328 -20.07 -2.53 -0.33
N THR A 329 -20.95 -2.81 0.63
CA THR A 329 -22.31 -2.25 0.68
C THR A 329 -22.30 -0.77 1.02
N MET A 330 -21.37 -0.36 1.87
CA MET A 330 -21.16 1.03 2.24
C MET A 330 -20.26 1.72 1.21
N TRP A 331 -20.71 2.88 0.73
CA TRP A 331 -19.90 3.72 -0.14
C TRP A 331 -18.74 4.33 0.65
N ARG A 332 -17.53 4.32 0.07
CA ARG A 332 -16.33 4.90 0.69
C ARG A 332 -15.38 5.61 -0.26
N ALA A 333 -15.35 5.22 -1.54
CA ALA A 333 -14.45 5.80 -2.54
C ALA A 333 -14.89 5.55 -3.99
N PRO A 334 -14.38 6.35 -4.94
CA PRO A 334 -14.32 6.15 -6.37
C PRO A 334 -14.63 4.82 -7.03
N SER A 335 -15.62 4.57 -7.89
CA SER A 335 -15.54 3.33 -8.71
C SER A 335 -14.26 3.29 -9.55
N TRP A 336 -13.75 4.45 -9.97
CA TRP A 336 -12.44 4.60 -10.62
C TRP A 336 -11.23 4.55 -9.67
N SER A 337 -11.45 4.59 -8.35
CA SER A 337 -10.42 4.41 -7.33
C SER A 337 -10.39 2.96 -6.86
N TRP A 338 -9.19 2.43 -6.69
CA TRP A 338 -8.96 1.12 -6.08
C TRP A 338 -9.52 1.03 -4.66
N ALA A 339 -9.71 2.16 -3.96
CA ALA A 339 -10.28 2.18 -2.62
C ALA A 339 -11.77 1.81 -2.59
N SER A 340 -12.46 1.72 -3.74
CA SER A 340 -13.88 1.32 -3.79
C SER A 340 -14.14 -0.17 -3.69
N VAL A 341 -13.11 -0.99 -3.78
CA VAL A 341 -13.22 -2.46 -3.79
C VAL A 341 -12.36 -3.06 -2.68
N ASP A 342 -12.63 -4.32 -2.33
CA ASP A 342 -11.83 -5.09 -1.38
C ASP A 342 -11.05 -6.18 -2.11
N GLY A 343 -9.88 -6.52 -1.55
CA GLY A 343 -8.92 -7.44 -2.14
C GLY A 343 -7.66 -6.72 -2.66
N PRO A 344 -6.57 -7.48 -2.88
CA PRO A 344 -5.32 -6.94 -3.39
C PRO A 344 -5.49 -6.35 -4.78
N VAL A 345 -4.87 -5.19 -5.02
CA VAL A 345 -4.82 -4.58 -6.36
C VAL A 345 -3.39 -4.46 -6.87
N SER A 346 -3.21 -4.63 -8.17
CA SER A 346 -1.93 -4.38 -8.85
C SER A 346 -2.08 -3.37 -9.98
N TYR A 347 -0.97 -2.70 -10.27
CA TYR A 347 -0.81 -1.83 -11.43
C TYR A 347 -0.06 -2.59 -12.52
N ALA A 348 -0.40 -2.34 -13.78
CA ALA A 348 0.42 -2.84 -14.87
C ALA A 348 1.82 -2.19 -14.81
N PRO A 349 2.90 -2.95 -15.03
CA PRO A 349 4.23 -2.38 -15.06
C PRO A 349 4.35 -1.42 -16.25
N THR A 350 4.45 -0.12 -15.96
CA THR A 350 4.76 0.90 -16.96
C THR A 350 6.19 1.35 -16.78
N GLN A 351 7.02 1.15 -17.81
CA GLN A 351 8.38 1.66 -17.90
C GLN A 351 8.45 2.69 -19.04
N PRO A 352 9.43 3.61 -19.05
CA PRO A 352 9.75 4.40 -20.24
C PRO A 352 9.91 3.47 -21.45
N GLY A 353 9.30 3.81 -22.58
CA GLY A 353 9.19 2.93 -23.75
C GLY A 353 8.06 1.90 -23.71
N MET A 354 7.31 1.79 -22.61
CA MET A 354 6.09 0.99 -22.50
C MET A 354 4.86 1.88 -22.28
N CYS A 355 3.81 1.66 -23.07
CA CYS A 355 2.53 2.35 -22.97
C CYS A 355 2.62 3.88 -23.12
N GLU A 356 3.22 4.36 -24.21
CA GLU A 356 3.40 5.79 -24.51
C GLU A 356 2.26 6.39 -25.37
N ASP A 357 1.50 5.56 -26.08
CA ASP A 357 0.32 6.02 -26.81
C ASP A 357 -0.84 6.24 -25.83
N GLU A 358 -1.46 7.42 -25.88
CA GLU A 358 -2.62 7.77 -25.07
C GLU A 358 -3.90 7.75 -25.95
N TYR A 359 -4.90 6.98 -25.52
CA TYR A 359 -6.20 6.86 -26.21
C TYR A 359 -7.29 7.70 -25.55
N ALA A 360 -7.04 8.15 -24.31
CA ALA A 360 -7.94 8.96 -23.53
C ALA A 360 -7.15 9.82 -22.54
N HIS A 361 -7.72 10.97 -22.15
CA HIS A 361 -7.11 11.91 -21.23
C HIS A 361 -8.10 12.36 -20.15
N VAL A 362 -7.64 12.45 -18.91
CA VAL A 362 -8.42 12.98 -17.80
C VAL A 362 -8.50 14.50 -17.90
N VAL A 363 -9.66 15.03 -18.29
CA VAL A 363 -9.88 16.47 -18.44
C VAL A 363 -10.30 17.16 -17.14
N ALA A 364 -10.95 16.43 -16.24
CA ALA A 364 -11.28 16.92 -14.90
C ALA A 364 -11.38 15.78 -13.91
N ALA A 365 -10.80 15.96 -12.72
CA ALA A 365 -10.96 15.06 -11.59
C ALA A 365 -11.13 15.88 -10.31
N ARG A 366 -12.17 15.58 -9.53
CA ARG A 366 -12.48 16.22 -8.25
C ARG A 366 -12.99 15.18 -7.26
N VAL A 367 -12.53 15.32 -6.03
CA VAL A 367 -13.02 14.59 -4.84
C VAL A 367 -13.50 15.62 -3.82
N THR A 368 -14.58 15.31 -3.12
CA THR A 368 -15.08 16.13 -2.02
C THR A 368 -14.83 15.36 -0.73
N PRO A 369 -13.94 15.84 0.15
CA PRO A 369 -13.72 15.18 1.43
C PRO A 369 -14.88 15.44 2.40
N LEU A 370 -15.04 14.56 3.39
CA LEU A 370 -16.05 14.69 4.45
C LEU A 370 -15.73 15.85 5.40
N ILE A 371 -14.45 16.05 5.66
CA ILE A 371 -13.88 17.14 6.45
C ILE A 371 -12.84 17.89 5.59
N ASP A 372 -12.27 19.00 6.07
CA ASP A 372 -11.24 19.76 5.33
C ASP A 372 -9.87 19.02 5.34
N ASP A 373 -9.87 17.77 4.88
CA ASP A 373 -8.72 16.90 4.72
C ASP A 373 -8.94 15.98 3.50
N VAL A 374 -8.21 16.25 2.42
CA VAL A 374 -8.30 15.50 1.15
C VAL A 374 -7.81 14.04 1.24
N PHE A 375 -7.10 13.68 2.32
CA PHE A 375 -6.62 12.32 2.57
C PHE A 375 -7.60 11.48 3.42
N SER A 376 -8.71 12.09 3.86
CA SER A 376 -9.71 11.48 4.73
C SER A 376 -10.86 10.81 3.95
N GLU A 377 -11.96 10.49 4.66
CA GLU A 377 -13.20 10.01 4.07
C GLU A 377 -13.78 11.01 3.06
N LEU A 378 -14.50 10.51 2.05
CA LEU A 378 -15.05 11.32 0.96
C LEU A 378 -16.59 11.40 1.05
N THR A 379 -17.18 12.35 0.36
CA THR A 379 -18.65 12.53 0.23
C THR A 379 -19.10 12.69 -1.22
N GLY A 380 -18.20 13.05 -2.14
CA GLY A 380 -18.54 13.28 -3.53
C GLY A 380 -17.37 13.07 -4.49
N ARG A 381 -17.68 12.84 -5.77
CA ARG A 381 -16.66 12.78 -6.82
C ARG A 381 -17.18 13.09 -8.21
N VAL A 382 -16.27 13.58 -9.05
CA VAL A 382 -16.45 13.66 -10.50
C VAL A 382 -15.12 13.35 -11.18
N LEU A 383 -15.12 12.40 -12.11
CA LEU A 383 -14.04 12.19 -13.08
C LEU A 383 -14.61 12.35 -14.49
N ARG A 384 -13.96 13.14 -15.32
CA ARG A 384 -14.29 13.35 -16.73
C ARG A 384 -13.09 12.96 -17.59
N ILE A 385 -13.34 12.04 -18.52
CA ILE A 385 -12.33 11.54 -19.43
C ILE A 385 -12.75 11.89 -20.86
N SER A 386 -11.85 12.52 -21.60
CA SER A 386 -11.94 12.74 -23.04
C SER A 386 -11.29 11.55 -23.74
N CYS A 387 -11.96 10.90 -24.68
CA CYS A 387 -11.39 9.73 -25.37
C CYS A 387 -11.59 9.79 -26.88
N THR A 388 -10.68 9.12 -27.59
CA THR A 388 -10.76 8.96 -29.04
C THR A 388 -11.91 8.02 -29.43
N GLY A 389 -12.08 6.91 -28.70
CA GLY A 389 -13.15 5.93 -28.95
C GLY A 389 -13.44 5.02 -27.76
N VAL A 390 -14.60 4.37 -27.79
CA VAL A 390 -15.06 3.42 -26.77
C VAL A 390 -15.73 2.24 -27.47
N LEU A 391 -15.22 1.03 -27.25
CA LEU A 391 -15.75 -0.17 -27.89
C LEU A 391 -16.93 -0.73 -27.09
N LEU A 392 -18.00 -1.11 -27.78
CA LEU A 392 -19.16 -1.75 -27.18
C LEU A 392 -18.94 -3.27 -27.11
N GLY A 393 -19.22 -3.90 -25.97
CA GLY A 393 -19.07 -5.33 -25.79
C GLY A 393 -20.27 -5.98 -25.09
N ARG A 394 -20.37 -7.30 -25.21
CA ARG A 394 -21.29 -8.15 -24.44
C ARG A 394 -20.52 -9.14 -23.60
N MET A 395 -20.87 -9.20 -22.32
CA MET A 395 -20.30 -10.18 -21.40
C MET A 395 -20.71 -11.60 -21.82
N VAL A 396 -19.71 -12.48 -21.95
CA VAL A 396 -19.90 -13.92 -22.20
C VAL A 396 -19.82 -14.69 -20.89
N ASP A 397 -18.72 -14.45 -20.18
CA ASP A 397 -18.44 -15.02 -18.87
C ASP A 397 -17.71 -13.98 -18.00
N ARG A 398 -17.17 -14.41 -16.86
CA ARG A 398 -16.54 -13.53 -15.87
C ARG A 398 -15.23 -12.90 -16.36
N ASP A 399 -14.56 -13.57 -17.28
CA ASP A 399 -13.20 -13.24 -17.72
C ASP A 399 -13.17 -12.76 -19.17
N ASN A 400 -14.28 -12.84 -19.91
CA ASN A 400 -14.32 -12.56 -21.34
C ASN A 400 -15.53 -11.73 -21.79
N VAL A 401 -15.25 -10.78 -22.68
CA VAL A 401 -16.24 -9.94 -23.36
C VAL A 401 -16.10 -10.11 -24.87
N ILE A 402 -17.20 -10.29 -25.58
CA ILE A 402 -17.22 -10.20 -27.05
C ILE A 402 -17.42 -8.75 -27.42
N ILE A 403 -16.46 -8.18 -28.15
CA ILE A 403 -16.60 -6.83 -28.72
C ILE A 403 -17.57 -6.90 -29.91
N LEU A 404 -18.62 -6.07 -29.88
CA LEU A 404 -19.62 -6.00 -30.93
C LEU A 404 -19.06 -5.27 -32.15
N GLY A 405 -19.22 -5.88 -33.32
CA GLY A 405 -18.80 -5.34 -34.62
C GLY A 405 -19.47 -6.10 -35.76
N GLU A 406 -19.19 -5.70 -37.00
CA GLU A 406 -19.74 -6.33 -38.21
C GLU A 406 -19.02 -7.65 -38.61
N ASP A 407 -17.83 -7.91 -38.03
CA ASP A 407 -16.99 -9.08 -38.30
C ASP A 407 -17.14 -10.20 -37.23
N ASP A 408 -16.29 -11.24 -37.34
CA ASP A 408 -16.17 -12.34 -36.38
C ASP A 408 -16.12 -11.88 -34.91
N PRO A 409 -16.70 -12.66 -33.98
CA PRO A 409 -16.68 -12.34 -32.56
C PRO A 409 -15.24 -12.26 -32.05
N PHE A 410 -14.87 -11.10 -31.49
CA PHE A 410 -13.56 -10.92 -30.87
C PHE A 410 -13.68 -10.95 -29.36
N HIS A 411 -13.04 -11.95 -28.77
CA HIS A 411 -12.98 -12.14 -27.34
C HIS A 411 -11.86 -11.26 -26.77
N CYS A 412 -12.24 -10.33 -25.91
CA CYS A 412 -11.33 -9.53 -25.12
C CYS A 412 -11.36 -10.05 -23.68
N PRO A 413 -10.22 -10.53 -23.16
CA PRO A 413 -10.09 -10.82 -21.74
C PRO A 413 -10.34 -9.56 -20.90
N VAL A 414 -11.08 -9.70 -19.81
CA VAL A 414 -11.38 -8.64 -18.84
C VAL A 414 -11.13 -9.13 -17.43
N HIS A 415 -10.85 -8.19 -16.54
CA HIS A 415 -10.69 -8.41 -15.11
C HIS A 415 -11.75 -7.57 -14.39
N LEU A 416 -12.83 -8.21 -13.95
CA LEU A 416 -13.89 -7.52 -13.22
C LEU A 416 -13.42 -7.15 -11.81
N ASP A 417 -13.84 -5.99 -11.32
CA ASP A 417 -13.39 -5.48 -10.03
C ASP A 417 -14.01 -6.28 -8.86
N THR A 418 -15.17 -6.92 -9.05
CA THR A 418 -15.93 -7.59 -7.97
C THR A 418 -16.67 -8.86 -8.40
N ILE A 419 -16.95 -9.75 -7.44
CA ILE A 419 -17.69 -11.01 -7.70
C ILE A 419 -19.17 -10.76 -8.05
N ASN A 420 -19.80 -9.71 -7.53
CA ASN A 420 -21.19 -9.39 -7.89
C ASN A 420 -21.35 -8.80 -9.30
N GLU A 421 -20.28 -8.24 -9.88
CA GLU A 421 -20.24 -7.95 -11.31
C GLU A 421 -20.14 -9.23 -12.14
N SER A 422 -19.61 -10.30 -11.56
CA SER A 422 -19.48 -11.61 -12.19
C SER A 422 -20.76 -12.48 -12.09
N SER A 423 -21.77 -12.01 -11.35
CA SER A 423 -23.15 -12.54 -11.35
C SER A 423 -24.08 -11.79 -12.30
N LEU A 424 -23.54 -10.87 -13.11
CA LEU A 424 -24.29 -10.24 -14.19
C LEU A 424 -24.79 -11.32 -15.15
N SER A 425 -26.07 -11.22 -15.54
CA SER A 425 -26.65 -12.14 -16.51
C SER A 425 -25.84 -12.14 -17.81
N PRO A 426 -25.71 -13.27 -18.52
CA PRO A 426 -25.09 -13.27 -19.84
C PRO A 426 -25.78 -12.22 -20.73
N ASN A 427 -25.01 -11.53 -21.58
CA ASN A 427 -25.44 -10.43 -22.46
C ASN A 427 -25.59 -9.03 -21.85
N VAL A 428 -25.04 -8.75 -20.66
CA VAL A 428 -24.93 -7.35 -20.21
C VAL A 428 -24.02 -6.56 -21.15
N THR A 429 -24.50 -5.38 -21.55
CA THR A 429 -23.76 -4.45 -22.41
C THR A 429 -22.70 -3.71 -21.59
N LEU A 430 -21.46 -3.78 -22.06
CA LEU A 430 -20.28 -3.19 -21.46
C LEU A 430 -19.57 -2.27 -22.45
N TYR A 431 -18.74 -1.38 -21.92
CA TYR A 431 -17.97 -0.43 -22.70
C TYR A 431 -16.49 -0.57 -22.35
N LEU A 432 -15.65 -0.81 -23.35
CA LEU A 432 -14.20 -0.92 -23.21
C LEU A 432 -13.57 0.41 -23.62
N LEU A 433 -13.01 1.12 -22.64
CA LEU A 433 -12.33 2.38 -22.83
C LEU A 433 -10.81 2.15 -22.82
N PRO A 434 -10.11 2.16 -23.97
CA PRO A 434 -8.66 2.16 -23.97
C PRO A 434 -8.14 3.47 -23.33
N LEU A 435 -7.13 3.35 -22.47
CA LEU A 435 -6.48 4.50 -21.84
C LEU A 435 -5.09 4.71 -22.42
N ILE A 436 -4.24 3.68 -22.36
CA ILE A 436 -2.83 3.75 -22.79
C ILE A 436 -2.43 2.49 -23.58
N GLY A 437 -1.42 2.60 -24.44
CA GLY A 437 -0.85 1.47 -25.17
C GLY A 437 0.50 1.76 -25.82
N GLY A 438 1.13 0.77 -26.44
CA GLY A 438 2.50 0.88 -26.95
C GLY A 438 2.66 0.39 -28.39
N LYS A 439 2.97 1.30 -29.29
CA LYS A 439 3.41 1.00 -30.66
C LYS A 439 4.74 1.69 -31.03
N GLN A 440 5.24 2.62 -30.20
CA GLN A 440 6.33 3.55 -30.57
C GLN A 440 7.60 3.45 -29.70
N GLY A 441 7.66 2.55 -28.72
CA GLY A 441 8.80 2.41 -27.81
C GLY A 441 9.56 1.10 -27.95
N THR A 442 10.90 1.14 -27.88
CA THR A 442 11.75 -0.05 -27.81
C THR A 442 12.29 -0.21 -26.39
N VAL A 443 12.05 -1.37 -25.77
CA VAL A 443 12.58 -1.73 -24.45
C VAL A 443 13.74 -2.71 -24.62
N ILE A 444 14.80 -2.52 -23.83
CA ILE A 444 15.95 -3.42 -23.77
C ILE A 444 15.75 -4.36 -22.58
N ARG A 445 15.66 -5.67 -22.84
CA ARG A 445 15.59 -6.71 -21.81
C ARG A 445 16.93 -6.85 -21.07
N ARG A 446 16.92 -7.56 -19.93
CA ARG A 446 18.14 -7.80 -19.12
C ARG A 446 19.25 -8.55 -19.88
N ASP A 447 18.87 -9.32 -20.90
CA ASP A 447 19.78 -10.05 -21.81
C ASP A 447 20.33 -9.17 -22.95
N GLY A 448 19.86 -7.92 -23.09
CA GLY A 448 20.26 -6.98 -24.13
C GLY A 448 19.33 -6.95 -25.35
N ASP A 449 18.31 -7.81 -25.40
CA ASP A 449 17.41 -7.88 -26.54
C ASP A 449 16.44 -6.68 -26.58
N ARG A 450 16.30 -6.10 -27.78
CA ARG A 450 15.34 -5.02 -28.06
C ARG A 450 13.99 -5.63 -28.44
N PHE A 451 12.93 -5.19 -27.78
CA PHE A 451 11.56 -5.54 -28.18
C PHE A 451 10.63 -4.32 -28.12
N GLU A 452 9.59 -4.33 -28.96
CA GLU A 452 8.53 -3.33 -28.97
C GLU A 452 7.30 -3.90 -28.25
N PRO A 453 6.92 -3.39 -27.06
CA PRO A 453 5.78 -3.89 -26.32
C PRO A 453 4.49 -3.44 -27.00
N LYS A 454 3.80 -4.38 -27.66
CA LYS A 454 2.44 -4.15 -28.17
C LYS A 454 1.40 -4.54 -27.13
N LEU A 455 0.85 -3.53 -26.50
CA LEU A 455 -0.04 -3.63 -25.34
C LEU A 455 -1.08 -2.50 -25.38
N ILE A 456 -2.31 -2.78 -24.96
CA ILE A 456 -3.36 -1.80 -24.65
C ILE A 456 -3.90 -2.11 -23.26
N LEU A 457 -4.01 -1.08 -22.45
CA LEU A 457 -4.62 -1.12 -21.13
C LEU A 457 -5.81 -0.16 -21.12
N GLY A 458 -6.88 -0.57 -20.43
CA GLY A 458 -8.07 0.26 -20.36
C GLY A 458 -9.06 -0.19 -19.30
N LEU A 459 -10.18 0.51 -19.26
CA LEU A 459 -11.26 0.30 -18.29
C LEU A 459 -12.42 -0.47 -18.92
N VAL A 460 -13.07 -1.29 -18.10
CA VAL A 460 -14.37 -1.89 -18.39
C VAL A 460 -15.44 -1.10 -17.65
N LEU A 461 -16.41 -0.57 -18.39
CA LEU A 461 -17.40 0.37 -17.90
C LEU A 461 -18.82 -0.13 -18.12
N ARG A 462 -19.73 0.34 -17.27
CA ARG A 462 -21.18 0.15 -17.39
C ARG A 462 -21.89 1.49 -17.29
N ALA A 463 -22.89 1.71 -18.16
CA ALA A 463 -23.72 2.91 -18.11
C ALA A 463 -24.61 2.92 -16.84
N THR A 464 -24.73 4.07 -16.18
CA THR A 464 -25.50 4.24 -14.94
C THR A 464 -26.85 4.92 -15.19
N GLY A 465 -27.68 4.34 -16.07
CA GLY A 465 -29.15 4.49 -16.12
C GLY A 465 -29.82 5.88 -16.30
N GLY A 466 -29.15 7.00 -16.01
CA GLY A 466 -29.75 8.34 -15.97
C GLY A 466 -29.43 9.23 -17.18
N ASN A 467 -28.27 9.03 -17.82
CA ASN A 467 -27.79 9.77 -18.99
C ASN A 467 -26.89 8.86 -19.85
N THR A 468 -26.85 9.07 -21.17
CA THR A 468 -26.02 8.28 -22.11
C THR A 468 -24.50 8.48 -21.99
N ARG A 469 -24.06 9.35 -21.06
CA ARG A 469 -22.65 9.69 -20.85
C ARG A 469 -22.15 9.44 -19.41
N GLU A 470 -22.97 8.82 -18.56
CA GLU A 470 -22.60 8.49 -17.19
C GLU A 470 -22.23 7.02 -17.06
N PHE A 471 -21.03 6.77 -16.53
CA PHE A 471 -20.44 5.45 -16.44
C PHE A 471 -19.92 5.15 -15.04
N ARG A 472 -19.94 3.86 -14.70
CA ARG A 472 -19.27 3.27 -13.55
C ARG A 472 -18.19 2.33 -14.05
N ARG A 473 -17.01 2.38 -13.44
CA ARG A 473 -15.98 1.35 -13.63
C ARG A 473 -16.42 0.04 -12.95
N ILE A 474 -16.27 -1.06 -13.68
CA ILE A 474 -16.56 -2.42 -13.20
C ILE A 474 -15.39 -3.39 -13.44
N GLY A 475 -14.25 -2.89 -13.95
CA GLY A 475 -13.10 -3.72 -14.26
C GLY A 475 -12.05 -3.00 -15.11
N ALA A 476 -11.05 -3.77 -15.50
CA ALA A 476 -9.98 -3.37 -16.42
C ALA A 476 -9.77 -4.45 -17.49
N PHE A 477 -9.14 -4.09 -18.61
CA PHE A 477 -8.73 -5.06 -19.62
C PHE A 477 -7.28 -4.84 -20.04
N LYS A 478 -6.69 -5.92 -20.56
CA LYS A 478 -5.34 -5.95 -21.10
C LYS A 478 -5.35 -6.70 -22.43
N CYS A 479 -4.92 -6.05 -23.51
CA CYS A 479 -4.71 -6.69 -24.80
C CYS A 479 -3.22 -6.62 -25.13
N GLU A 480 -2.57 -7.74 -25.42
CA GLU A 480 -1.15 -7.77 -25.76
C GLU A 480 -0.86 -8.66 -26.96
N GLN A 481 0.24 -8.40 -27.65
CA GLN A 481 0.73 -9.29 -28.69
C GLN A 481 1.46 -10.48 -28.03
N CYS A 482 1.05 -11.70 -28.38
CA CYS A 482 1.69 -12.91 -27.88
C CYS A 482 3.14 -12.99 -28.41
N GLN A 483 4.12 -13.14 -27.50
CA GLN A 483 5.55 -13.17 -27.85
C GLN A 483 6.10 -14.59 -28.10
N VAL A 484 5.25 -15.62 -28.13
CA VAL A 484 5.69 -17.02 -28.31
C VAL A 484 5.83 -17.36 -29.80
N PRO A 485 6.98 -17.89 -30.26
CA PRO A 485 7.12 -18.37 -31.63
C PRO A 485 6.27 -19.64 -31.86
N GLU A 486 5.44 -19.59 -32.91
CA GLU A 486 5.00 -20.76 -33.71
C GLU A 486 3.88 -21.70 -33.25
N THR A 487 3.21 -21.54 -32.10
CA THR A 487 2.06 -22.44 -31.75
C THR A 487 0.71 -21.78 -31.43
N ALA A 488 0.59 -20.45 -31.45
CA ALA A 488 -0.69 -19.78 -31.21
C ALA A 488 -0.98 -18.70 -32.28
N LEU A 489 -1.23 -19.14 -33.52
CA LEU A 489 -1.61 -18.25 -34.64
C LEU A 489 -2.96 -17.50 -34.43
N ASN A 490 -3.62 -17.63 -33.28
CA ASN A 490 -4.98 -17.13 -33.02
C ASN A 490 -5.14 -16.17 -31.84
N ASN A 491 -4.07 -15.78 -31.13
CA ASN A 491 -4.17 -14.96 -29.90
C ASN A 491 -3.51 -13.57 -30.00
N ASP A 492 -3.46 -12.96 -31.18
CA ASP A 492 -3.01 -11.56 -31.31
C ASP A 492 -4.15 -10.59 -30.90
N LEU A 493 -4.29 -10.43 -29.59
CA LEU A 493 -5.31 -9.56 -29.00
C LEU A 493 -5.06 -8.08 -29.31
N TYR A 494 -3.79 -7.68 -29.41
CA TYR A 494 -3.43 -6.28 -29.70
C TYR A 494 -3.93 -5.85 -31.07
N HIS A 495 -3.56 -6.57 -32.13
CA HIS A 495 -3.93 -6.20 -33.49
C HIS A 495 -5.44 -6.30 -33.72
N GLY A 496 -6.10 -7.33 -33.17
CA GLY A 496 -7.54 -7.49 -33.26
C GLY A 496 -8.35 -6.39 -32.57
N PHE A 497 -7.83 -5.85 -31.45
CA PHE A 497 -8.45 -4.71 -30.75
C PHE A 497 -8.27 -3.40 -31.52
N ILE A 498 -7.05 -3.09 -31.98
CA ILE A 498 -6.76 -1.87 -32.77
C ILE A 498 -7.62 -1.80 -34.02
N GLN A 499 -7.72 -2.91 -34.77
CA GLN A 499 -8.52 -2.96 -35.99
C GLN A 499 -9.99 -2.56 -35.74
N ARG A 500 -10.57 -3.00 -34.62
CA ARG A 500 -11.94 -2.66 -34.24
C ARG A 500 -12.08 -1.22 -33.79
N LEU A 501 -11.10 -0.71 -33.04
CA LEU A 501 -11.06 0.69 -32.62
C LEU A 501 -10.98 1.63 -33.84
N GLU A 502 -10.06 1.36 -34.78
CA GLU A 502 -9.90 2.15 -36.01
C GLU A 502 -11.15 2.11 -36.90
N ARG A 503 -11.80 0.96 -37.04
CA ARG A 503 -13.05 0.82 -37.80
C ARG A 503 -14.20 1.57 -37.17
N GLN A 504 -14.35 1.51 -35.84
CA GLN A 504 -15.37 2.29 -35.15
C GLN A 504 -15.19 3.79 -35.39
N LEU A 505 -13.94 4.27 -35.30
CA LEU A 505 -13.61 5.66 -35.63
C LEU A 505 -13.95 6.00 -37.08
N PHE A 506 -13.61 5.12 -38.02
CA PHE A 506 -13.91 5.29 -39.44
C PHE A 506 -15.42 5.31 -39.73
N ASN A 507 -16.20 4.43 -39.11
CA ASN A 507 -17.66 4.38 -39.26
C ASN A 507 -18.34 5.62 -38.68
N CYS A 508 -17.83 6.15 -37.56
CA CYS A 508 -18.27 7.45 -37.03
C CYS A 508 -18.00 8.61 -38.02
N ILE A 509 -16.87 8.56 -38.75
CA ILE A 509 -16.52 9.58 -39.76
C ILE A 509 -17.46 9.50 -40.98
N ILE A 510 -17.77 8.29 -41.47
CA ILE A 510 -18.59 8.09 -42.68
C ILE A 510 -20.09 8.33 -42.44
N THR A 511 -20.63 7.91 -41.30
CA THR A 511 -22.08 7.95 -41.05
C THR A 511 -22.64 9.34 -40.77
N GLY A 512 -21.81 10.39 -40.77
CA GLY A 512 -22.29 11.77 -40.70
C GLY A 512 -23.01 12.12 -39.39
N VAL A 513 -22.77 11.37 -38.30
CA VAL A 513 -23.08 11.86 -36.95
C VAL A 513 -22.16 13.07 -36.72
N SER A 514 -22.74 14.23 -36.90
CA SER A 514 -22.08 15.50 -37.21
C SER A 514 -20.90 15.85 -36.30
N GLY A 515 -19.75 16.06 -36.95
CA GLY A 515 -18.76 17.06 -36.58
C GLY A 515 -17.37 16.48 -36.34
N TYR A 516 -16.47 16.55 -37.32
CA TYR A 516 -15.02 16.43 -37.05
C TYR A 516 -14.19 17.32 -37.98
N GLN A 517 -14.66 18.56 -38.11
CA GLN A 517 -13.78 19.73 -37.98
C GLN A 517 -14.39 20.60 -36.89
N GLY A 518 -13.96 20.39 -35.65
CA GLY A 518 -14.38 21.21 -34.49
C GLY A 518 -15.49 20.68 -33.58
N ALA A 519 -15.87 19.39 -33.59
CA ALA A 519 -16.70 18.86 -32.50
C ALA A 519 -15.85 18.50 -31.28
N PRO A 520 -16.37 18.72 -30.05
CA PRO A 520 -15.65 18.39 -28.83
C PRO A 520 -15.47 16.87 -28.69
N PRO A 521 -14.37 16.42 -28.06
CA PRO A 521 -14.14 15.01 -27.80
C PRO A 521 -15.29 14.38 -26.99
N THR A 522 -15.48 13.06 -27.14
CA THR A 522 -16.47 12.33 -26.32
C THR A 522 -16.01 12.38 -24.86
N VAL A 523 -16.69 13.19 -24.06
CA VAL A 523 -16.44 13.30 -22.62
C VAL A 523 -17.33 12.29 -21.89
N LEU A 524 -16.70 11.29 -21.29
CA LEU A 524 -17.34 10.33 -20.40
C LEU A 524 -17.31 10.87 -18.98
N MET A 525 -18.44 10.81 -18.29
CA MET A 525 -18.55 11.25 -16.90
C MET A 525 -18.68 10.04 -15.98
N PHE A 526 -17.84 10.00 -14.96
CA PHE A 526 -17.93 9.01 -13.91
C PHE A 526 -18.55 9.67 -12.69
N VAL A 527 -19.84 9.42 -12.50
CA VAL A 527 -20.61 9.87 -11.35
C VAL A 527 -21.05 8.64 -10.60
N ASP A 528 -20.71 8.56 -9.32
CA ASP A 528 -21.12 7.43 -8.48
C ASP A 528 -21.49 8.05 -7.14
N LYS A 529 -22.79 8.36 -7.03
CA LYS A 529 -23.39 9.14 -5.95
C LYS A 529 -23.23 8.34 -4.65
N GLY A 530 -22.46 8.87 -3.71
CA GLY A 530 -22.75 8.61 -2.30
C GLY A 530 -24.01 9.40 -1.98
N ASP A 531 -24.96 8.84 -1.23
CA ASP A 531 -26.20 9.52 -0.88
C ASP A 531 -25.91 10.82 -0.11
N ALA A 532 -25.77 11.92 -0.84
CA ALA A 532 -25.82 13.28 -0.36
C ALA A 532 -26.42 14.12 -1.50
N ASN A 533 -27.59 14.71 -1.22
CA ASN A 533 -28.32 15.61 -2.10
C ASN A 533 -27.39 16.63 -2.77
N LEU A 534 -27.09 16.43 -4.05
CA LEU A 534 -26.50 17.44 -4.95
C LEU A 534 -27.60 18.06 -5.83
N SER A 535 -28.75 18.39 -5.24
CA SER A 535 -29.81 19.18 -5.88
C SER A 535 -29.55 20.69 -5.84
N ALA A 536 -28.39 21.12 -5.37
CA ALA A 536 -27.94 22.49 -5.50
C ALA A 536 -26.45 22.48 -5.81
N LEU A 537 -26.09 22.77 -7.06
CA LEU A 537 -24.95 23.59 -7.50
C LEU A 537 -24.97 23.66 -9.04
N PRO A 538 -24.72 24.84 -9.64
CA PRO A 538 -25.01 25.13 -11.05
C PRO A 538 -24.10 24.45 -12.07
#